data_AF-A0A1I5VA02-F1
#
_entry.id   AF-A0A1I5VA02-F1
#
_cell.length_a   1.000
_cell.length_b   1.000
_cell.length_c   1.000
_cell.angle_alpha   90.00
_cell.angle_beta   90.00
_cell.angle_gamma   90.00
#
_symmetry.space_group_name_H-M   'P 1'
#
loop_
_entity.id
_entity.type
_entity.pdbx_description
1 polymer ?
#
loop_
_entity_poly.entity_id
_entity_poly.type
_entity_poly.pdbx_seq_one_letter_code
_entity_poly.pdbx_strand_id
1 'polypeptide(L)'
;MVLPMPSPQKSKSGVYYFRQRVPADLRRKVGKAELLYSLHTKDPAEAKALFAQEAAKVALRWKALRAVPEPLPHIQLVALVGELYRRQMALLRVEPGEPEVWEEVLKLLSRLDGDSGALERWYGPTADQLLLDHGLATDAASRMRLIQEAHAAYRQAAEQLLRQARGDYRPDPNADRFPELTAPSQSAAKGITIGDLFDLWERDHLADGKSKRTPRDHRQKIDDFIAYLGHEDATRVTSKDVADWAQGLRHERGLAAKTVSDKYLSALRAVFGAGVSKFKIERNPVSPVRVKVPKRVRERSSGYTDDEAVKVLKAALEAPDAPGNTSPVNRLVYRWLPWICAYTGARAGEIAQLRKEDFTVEHGIHCIRITPEAGSVKSGEYRIVPLHPHLVEQGLLKMVEGAKGGPLFYAESKRQRKAGSSRAGYARGKVSEWVRDTVGITDPRVQPNHAWRHRFKTIARDVGIEQRYMDAIQGHADGSASAEYGENTMKALSREIQKLPRYNVGAASKCR
;
A
#
# COMPACT_ATOMS: atom_id res chain seq x y z
N MET A 1 -25.73 -6.67 9.06
CA MET A 1 -26.70 -6.58 7.93
C MET A 1 -26.01 -5.86 6.79
N VAL A 2 -25.62 -6.58 5.74
CA VAL A 2 -25.14 -6.01 4.49
C VAL A 2 -26.33 -5.26 3.88
N LEU A 3 -26.21 -3.95 3.67
CA LEU A 3 -27.23 -3.21 2.92
C LEU A 3 -27.17 -3.73 1.48
N PRO A 4 -28.24 -4.35 0.95
CA PRO A 4 -28.25 -4.81 -0.43
C PRO A 4 -28.01 -3.62 -1.35
N MET A 5 -27.12 -3.81 -2.34
CA MET A 5 -26.88 -2.78 -3.35
C MET A 5 -28.20 -2.43 -4.06
N PRO A 6 -28.46 -1.15 -4.33
CA PRO A 6 -29.66 -0.75 -5.07
C PRO A 6 -29.74 -1.49 -6.41
N SER A 7 -30.89 -2.07 -6.72
CA SER A 7 -31.12 -2.83 -7.96
C SER A 7 -32.46 -2.45 -8.59
N PRO A 8 -32.63 -2.61 -9.92
CA PRO A 8 -33.90 -2.38 -10.58
C PRO A 8 -35.02 -3.23 -9.96
N GLN A 9 -36.20 -2.65 -9.74
CA GLN A 9 -37.35 -3.35 -9.16
C GLN A 9 -38.38 -3.68 -10.24
N LYS A 10 -38.78 -4.96 -10.34
CA LYS A 10 -39.79 -5.40 -11.30
C LYS A 10 -41.20 -5.13 -10.76
N SER A 11 -42.02 -4.46 -11.54
CA SER A 11 -43.44 -4.22 -11.22
C SER A 11 -44.35 -5.40 -11.59
N LYS A 12 -45.61 -5.36 -11.14
CA LYS A 12 -46.63 -6.38 -11.46
C LYS A 12 -46.89 -6.52 -12.98
N SER A 13 -46.70 -5.46 -13.76
CA SER A 13 -46.85 -5.46 -15.23
C SER A 13 -45.59 -5.91 -15.98
N GLY A 14 -44.55 -6.32 -15.24
CA GLY A 14 -43.28 -6.80 -15.80
C GLY A 14 -42.28 -5.71 -16.16
N VAL A 15 -42.65 -4.42 -16.06
CA VAL A 15 -41.75 -3.28 -16.32
C VAL A 15 -40.84 -3.03 -15.12
N TYR A 16 -39.56 -2.74 -15.37
CA TYR A 16 -38.58 -2.40 -14.34
C TYR A 16 -38.60 -0.91 -13.96
N TYR A 17 -38.36 -0.64 -12.68
CA TYR A 17 -38.36 0.70 -12.09
C TYR A 17 -37.01 1.02 -11.44
N PHE A 18 -36.59 2.27 -11.56
CA PHE A 18 -35.54 2.87 -10.76
C PHE A 18 -36.11 3.22 -9.39
N ARG A 19 -35.48 2.73 -8.32
CA ARG A 19 -35.84 3.11 -6.96
C ARG A 19 -34.59 3.37 -6.14
N GLN A 20 -34.44 4.58 -5.63
CA GLN A 20 -33.31 4.95 -4.77
C GLN A 20 -33.76 5.89 -3.66
N ARG A 21 -33.37 5.60 -2.41
CA ARG A 21 -33.66 6.47 -1.27
C ARG A 21 -32.86 7.77 -1.37
N VAL A 22 -33.50 8.89 -1.05
CA VAL A 22 -32.82 10.17 -0.91
C VAL A 22 -32.06 10.19 0.42
N PRO A 23 -30.74 10.48 0.42
CA PRO A 23 -29.94 10.61 1.63
C PRO A 23 -30.54 11.60 2.63
N ALA A 24 -30.44 11.29 3.93
CA ALA A 24 -31.15 12.06 4.98
C ALA A 24 -30.79 13.56 4.97
N ASP A 25 -29.52 13.87 4.70
CA ASP A 25 -28.99 15.23 4.56
C ASP A 25 -29.57 15.98 3.35
N LEU A 26 -30.04 15.26 2.33
CA LEU A 26 -30.57 15.83 1.09
C LEU A 26 -32.10 15.87 1.02
N ARG A 27 -32.82 15.19 1.92
CA ARG A 27 -34.29 15.11 1.87
C ARG A 27 -34.98 16.47 1.88
N ARG A 28 -34.48 17.42 2.68
CA ARG A 28 -35.01 18.78 2.73
C ARG A 28 -34.78 19.54 1.42
N LYS A 29 -33.61 19.36 0.79
CA LYS A 29 -33.25 20.02 -0.49
C LYS A 29 -33.98 19.42 -1.68
N VAL A 30 -34.14 18.10 -1.71
CA VAL A 30 -34.77 17.35 -2.82
C VAL A 30 -36.30 17.32 -2.69
N GLY A 31 -36.84 17.51 -1.49
CA GLY A 31 -38.28 17.50 -1.22
C GLY A 31 -38.94 16.12 -1.30
N LYS A 32 -38.16 15.04 -1.47
CA LYS A 32 -38.64 13.65 -1.60
C LYS A 32 -37.85 12.72 -0.70
N ALA A 33 -38.50 11.66 -0.21
CA ALA A 33 -37.85 10.60 0.58
C ALA A 33 -37.20 9.52 -0.29
N GLU A 34 -37.75 9.29 -1.49
CA GLU A 34 -37.23 8.35 -2.48
C GLU A 34 -37.47 8.87 -3.90
N LEU A 35 -36.60 8.47 -4.82
CA LEU A 35 -36.77 8.61 -6.26
C LEU A 35 -37.33 7.29 -6.79
N LEU A 36 -38.49 7.35 -7.45
CA LEU A 36 -39.17 6.19 -8.03
C LEU A 36 -39.73 6.55 -9.41
N TYR A 37 -39.25 5.91 -10.46
CA TYR A 37 -39.74 6.08 -11.84
C TYR A 37 -39.45 4.86 -12.72
N SER A 38 -40.20 4.71 -13.82
CA SER A 38 -40.07 3.60 -14.77
C SER A 38 -38.76 3.67 -15.55
N LEU A 39 -38.11 2.52 -15.79
CA LEU A 39 -36.99 2.38 -16.73
C LEU A 39 -37.47 2.04 -18.15
N HIS A 40 -38.80 1.96 -18.37
CA HIS A 40 -39.43 1.73 -19.66
C HIS A 40 -39.01 0.44 -20.40
N THR A 41 -38.47 -0.55 -19.68
CA THR A 41 -38.11 -1.85 -20.24
C THR A 41 -38.67 -3.01 -19.41
N LYS A 42 -38.93 -4.13 -20.09
CA LYS A 42 -39.26 -5.44 -19.48
C LYS A 42 -38.08 -6.41 -19.49
N ASP A 43 -36.98 -6.06 -20.16
CA ASP A 43 -35.76 -6.88 -20.23
C ASP A 43 -34.90 -6.67 -18.96
N PRO A 44 -34.59 -7.74 -18.19
CA PRO A 44 -33.72 -7.65 -17.03
C PRO A 44 -32.31 -7.11 -17.31
N ALA A 45 -31.72 -7.44 -18.48
CA ALA A 45 -30.35 -7.03 -18.80
C ALA A 45 -30.28 -5.54 -19.14
N GLU A 46 -31.19 -5.09 -20.01
CA GLU A 46 -31.38 -3.68 -20.33
C GLU A 46 -31.74 -2.85 -19.08
N ALA A 47 -32.64 -3.36 -18.22
CA ALA A 47 -33.01 -2.69 -16.97
C ALA A 47 -31.82 -2.47 -16.04
N LYS A 48 -30.88 -3.43 -15.97
CA LYS A 48 -29.67 -3.31 -15.16
C LYS A 48 -28.74 -2.22 -15.71
N ALA A 49 -28.59 -2.14 -17.02
CA ALA A 49 -27.80 -1.10 -17.67
C ALA A 49 -28.40 0.30 -17.47
N LEU A 50 -29.71 0.45 -17.72
CA LEU A 50 -30.43 1.71 -17.52
C LEU A 50 -30.42 2.15 -16.04
N PHE A 51 -30.57 1.21 -15.11
CA PHE A 51 -30.46 1.51 -13.69
C PHE A 51 -29.07 2.06 -13.32
N ALA A 52 -28.00 1.47 -13.86
CA ALA A 52 -26.64 1.95 -13.60
C ALA A 52 -26.42 3.38 -14.15
N GLN A 53 -26.95 3.67 -15.34
CA GLN A 53 -26.89 5.02 -15.92
C GLN A 53 -27.65 6.05 -15.07
N GLU A 54 -28.87 5.72 -14.66
CA GLU A 54 -29.69 6.60 -13.82
C GLU A 54 -29.07 6.78 -12.41
N ALA A 55 -28.52 5.71 -11.83
CA ALA A 55 -27.82 5.78 -10.55
C ALA A 55 -26.58 6.69 -10.62
N ALA A 56 -25.85 6.67 -11.73
CA ALA A 56 -24.72 7.58 -11.95
C ALA A 56 -25.15 9.05 -12.03
N LYS A 57 -26.24 9.35 -12.78
CA LYS A 57 -26.81 10.70 -12.84
C LYS A 57 -27.28 11.18 -11.46
N VAL A 58 -27.97 10.32 -10.71
CA VAL A 58 -28.42 10.66 -9.35
C VAL A 58 -27.24 10.90 -8.40
N ALA A 59 -26.16 10.13 -8.53
CA ALA A 59 -24.94 10.34 -7.74
C ALA A 59 -24.29 11.71 -8.04
N LEU A 60 -24.25 12.13 -9.31
CA LEU A 60 -23.77 13.46 -9.69
C LEU A 60 -24.65 14.55 -9.07
N ARG A 61 -25.98 14.42 -9.13
CA ARG A 61 -26.90 15.37 -8.49
C ARG A 61 -26.66 15.48 -6.99
N TRP A 62 -26.43 14.37 -6.30
CA TRP A 62 -26.10 14.39 -4.88
C TRP A 62 -24.75 15.05 -4.59
N LYS A 63 -23.75 14.83 -5.46
CA LYS A 63 -22.46 15.52 -5.38
C LYS A 63 -22.64 17.04 -5.50
N ALA A 64 -23.37 17.51 -6.51
CA ALA A 64 -23.70 18.93 -6.67
C ALA A 64 -24.39 19.51 -5.43
N LEU A 65 -25.43 18.86 -4.93
CA LEU A 65 -26.21 19.36 -3.78
C LEU A 65 -25.43 19.39 -2.46
N ARG A 66 -24.32 18.65 -2.36
CA ARG A 66 -23.41 18.63 -1.21
C ARG A 66 -22.20 19.53 -1.37
N ALA A 67 -21.85 19.88 -2.61
CA ALA A 67 -20.69 20.72 -2.89
C ALA A 67 -20.90 22.13 -2.34
N VAL A 68 -19.79 22.75 -1.92
CA VAL A 68 -19.75 24.17 -1.64
C VAL A 68 -19.73 24.89 -3.01
N PRO A 69 -20.60 25.88 -3.26
CA PRO A 69 -20.57 26.64 -4.50
C PRO A 69 -19.21 27.32 -4.72
N GLU A 70 -18.57 27.04 -5.85
CA GLU A 70 -17.28 27.63 -6.23
C GLU A 70 -17.38 28.36 -7.59
N PRO A 71 -16.51 29.36 -7.87
CA PRO A 71 -16.48 30.01 -9.16
C PRO A 71 -16.18 29.01 -10.28
N LEU A 72 -17.08 28.90 -11.26
CA LEU A 72 -16.86 28.05 -12.44
C LEU A 72 -15.96 28.78 -13.46
N PRO A 73 -14.83 28.18 -13.91
CA PRO A 73 -13.99 28.76 -14.94
C PRO A 73 -14.76 28.99 -16.24
N HIS A 74 -14.46 30.08 -16.96
CA HIS A 74 -15.15 30.43 -18.20
C HIS A 74 -15.09 29.32 -19.26
N ILE A 75 -13.95 28.65 -19.43
CA ILE A 75 -13.83 27.53 -20.36
C ILE A 75 -14.80 26.37 -20.06
N GLN A 76 -15.10 26.11 -18.79
CA GLN A 76 -16.07 25.08 -18.39
C GLN A 76 -17.50 25.55 -18.61
N LEU A 77 -17.80 26.84 -18.38
CA LEU A 77 -19.09 27.44 -18.73
C LEU A 77 -19.37 27.25 -20.23
N VAL A 78 -18.39 27.61 -21.08
CA VAL A 78 -18.51 27.49 -22.55
C VAL A 78 -18.62 26.02 -22.98
N ALA A 79 -17.91 25.09 -22.33
CA ALA A 79 -18.03 23.66 -22.60
C ALA A 79 -19.43 23.11 -22.28
N LEU A 80 -19.99 23.50 -21.13
CA LEU A 80 -21.32 23.09 -20.68
C LEU A 80 -22.41 23.58 -21.65
N VAL A 81 -22.39 24.86 -22.04
CA VAL A 81 -23.37 25.38 -23.02
C VAL A 81 -23.17 24.79 -24.41
N GLY A 82 -21.96 24.37 -24.75
CA GLY A 82 -21.66 23.62 -25.97
C GLY A 82 -22.43 22.29 -26.04
N GLU A 83 -22.67 21.64 -24.90
CA GLU A 83 -23.54 20.46 -24.87
C GLU A 83 -24.99 20.82 -25.18
N LEU A 84 -25.50 21.94 -24.65
CA LEU A 84 -26.85 22.42 -24.99
C LEU A 84 -26.98 22.68 -26.49
N TYR A 85 -26.00 23.38 -27.09
CA TYR A 85 -25.95 23.61 -28.53
C TYR A 85 -25.95 22.30 -29.32
N ARG A 86 -25.04 21.37 -29.01
CA ARG A 86 -24.93 20.06 -29.69
C ARG A 86 -26.22 19.24 -29.56
N ARG A 87 -26.84 19.24 -28.37
CA ARG A 87 -28.11 18.55 -28.12
C ARG A 87 -29.26 19.14 -28.94
N GLN A 88 -29.33 20.47 -29.02
CA GLN A 88 -30.35 21.16 -29.81
C GLN A 88 -30.20 20.86 -31.31
N MET A 89 -28.97 20.96 -31.82
CA MET A 89 -28.67 20.64 -33.21
C MET A 89 -28.96 19.17 -33.52
N ALA A 90 -28.62 18.23 -32.64
CA ALA A 90 -28.90 16.82 -32.85
C ALA A 90 -30.41 16.52 -32.93
N LEU A 91 -31.24 17.25 -32.18
CA LEU A 91 -32.69 17.02 -32.11
C LEU A 91 -33.42 17.52 -33.36
N LEU A 92 -32.98 18.61 -33.97
CA LEU A 92 -33.72 19.30 -35.05
C LEU A 92 -33.00 19.32 -36.40
N ARG A 93 -31.76 18.82 -36.48
CA ARG A 93 -31.00 18.85 -37.75
C ARG A 93 -31.67 18.07 -38.88
N VAL A 94 -32.38 16.98 -38.59
CA VAL A 94 -33.02 16.14 -39.62
C VAL A 94 -34.27 16.80 -40.18
N GLU A 95 -35.07 17.41 -39.30
CA GLU A 95 -36.28 18.15 -39.65
C GLU A 95 -36.27 19.48 -38.88
N PRO A 96 -35.63 20.53 -39.44
CA PRO A 96 -35.50 21.82 -38.76
C PRO A 96 -36.83 22.57 -38.64
N GLY A 97 -37.87 22.16 -39.36
CA GLY A 97 -39.17 22.84 -39.40
C GLY A 97 -39.19 24.05 -40.33
N GLU A 98 -40.22 24.87 -40.22
CA GLU A 98 -40.47 26.02 -41.10
C GLU A 98 -39.57 27.22 -40.78
N PRO A 99 -39.00 27.91 -41.79
CA PRO A 99 -38.15 29.09 -41.58
C PRO A 99 -38.80 30.20 -40.74
N GLU A 100 -40.09 30.45 -40.94
CA GLU A 100 -40.85 31.52 -40.27
C GLU A 100 -40.87 31.33 -38.75
N VAL A 101 -40.87 30.07 -38.28
CA VAL A 101 -40.81 29.75 -36.85
C VAL A 101 -39.50 30.24 -36.26
N TRP A 102 -38.37 30.00 -36.94
CA TRP A 102 -37.06 30.43 -36.45
C TRP A 102 -36.87 31.94 -36.53
N GLU A 103 -37.46 32.61 -37.51
CA GLU A 103 -37.46 34.07 -37.56
C GLU A 103 -38.19 34.69 -36.36
N GLU A 104 -39.34 34.13 -35.98
CA GLU A 104 -40.06 34.55 -34.78
C GLU A 104 -39.30 34.21 -33.50
N VAL A 105 -38.65 33.04 -33.43
CA VAL A 105 -37.77 32.68 -32.32
C VAL A 105 -36.64 33.69 -32.19
N LEU A 106 -35.95 34.05 -33.27
CA LEU A 106 -34.85 35.03 -33.24
C LEU A 106 -35.33 36.42 -32.80
N LYS A 107 -36.49 36.89 -33.30
CA LYS A 107 -37.10 38.15 -32.82
C LYS A 107 -37.37 38.11 -31.32
N LEU A 108 -37.89 36.99 -30.83
CA LEU A 108 -38.14 36.80 -29.40
C LEU A 108 -36.83 36.79 -28.61
N LEU A 109 -35.77 36.12 -29.09
CA LEU A 109 -34.47 36.08 -28.44
C LEU A 109 -33.83 37.48 -28.38
N SER A 110 -33.95 38.29 -29.43
CA SER A 110 -33.47 39.68 -29.42
C SER A 110 -34.16 40.56 -28.37
N ARG A 111 -35.42 40.27 -28.02
CA ARG A 111 -36.12 40.99 -26.94
C ARG A 111 -35.59 40.65 -25.54
N LEU A 112 -34.88 39.53 -25.41
CA LEU A 112 -34.26 39.12 -24.14
C LEU A 112 -32.86 39.72 -23.96
N ASP A 113 -32.29 40.34 -25.00
CA ASP A 113 -30.96 40.95 -24.92
C ASP A 113 -30.89 42.05 -23.85
N GLY A 114 -29.89 41.95 -22.98
CA GLY A 114 -29.66 42.93 -21.91
C GLY A 114 -30.61 42.83 -20.72
N ASP A 115 -31.71 42.07 -20.77
CA ASP A 115 -32.60 41.84 -19.64
C ASP A 115 -32.19 40.60 -18.85
N SER A 116 -31.30 40.81 -17.87
CA SER A 116 -30.81 39.74 -16.99
C SER A 116 -31.94 39.04 -16.20
N GLY A 117 -33.03 39.75 -15.89
CA GLY A 117 -34.18 39.18 -15.17
C GLY A 117 -35.02 38.27 -16.06
N ALA A 118 -35.20 38.63 -17.33
CA ALA A 118 -35.87 37.77 -18.31
C ALA A 118 -35.02 36.54 -18.65
N LEU A 119 -33.70 36.70 -18.81
CA LEU A 119 -32.78 35.58 -19.01
C LEU A 119 -32.77 34.61 -17.83
N GLU A 120 -32.78 35.11 -16.60
CA GLU A 120 -32.90 34.29 -15.40
C GLU A 120 -34.18 33.43 -15.41
N ARG A 121 -35.33 34.03 -15.75
CA ARG A 121 -36.60 33.28 -15.83
C ARG A 121 -36.60 32.23 -16.93
N TRP A 122 -35.96 32.52 -18.07
CA TRP A 122 -35.97 31.64 -19.23
C TRP A 122 -34.95 30.51 -19.13
N TYR A 123 -33.70 30.83 -18.78
CA TYR A 123 -32.58 29.90 -18.81
C TYR A 123 -32.14 29.41 -17.43
N GLY A 124 -32.57 30.06 -16.34
CA GLY A 124 -32.21 29.67 -14.97
C GLY A 124 -32.47 28.19 -14.68
N PRO A 125 -33.67 27.65 -14.93
CA PRO A 125 -33.95 26.23 -14.73
C PRO A 125 -33.06 25.30 -15.56
N THR A 126 -32.76 25.67 -16.81
CA THR A 126 -31.89 24.90 -17.70
C THR A 126 -30.44 24.92 -17.21
N ALA A 127 -29.95 26.08 -16.78
CA ALA A 127 -28.63 26.25 -16.21
C ALA A 127 -28.46 25.43 -14.92
N ASP A 128 -29.46 25.46 -14.03
CA ASP A 128 -29.46 24.66 -12.80
C ASP A 128 -29.47 23.16 -13.09
N GLN A 129 -30.28 22.73 -14.05
CA GLN A 129 -30.35 21.33 -14.46
C GLN A 129 -29.01 20.86 -15.07
N LEU A 130 -28.37 21.70 -15.89
CA LEU A 130 -27.08 21.40 -16.51
C LEU A 130 -25.96 21.26 -15.48
N LEU A 131 -25.93 22.13 -14.46
CA LEU A 131 -24.99 22.02 -13.34
C LEU A 131 -25.22 20.72 -12.54
N LEU A 132 -26.48 20.40 -12.26
CA LEU A 132 -26.87 19.19 -11.54
C LEU A 132 -26.49 17.90 -12.28
N ASP A 133 -26.71 17.84 -13.59
CA ASP A 133 -26.39 16.68 -14.41
C ASP A 133 -24.87 16.43 -14.51
N HIS A 134 -24.05 17.47 -14.29
CA HIS A 134 -22.59 17.39 -14.23
C HIS A 134 -22.02 17.30 -12.80
N GLY A 135 -22.88 17.32 -11.79
CA GLY A 135 -22.46 17.26 -10.40
C GLY A 135 -21.66 18.47 -9.93
N LEU A 136 -21.95 19.64 -10.49
CA LEU A 136 -21.31 20.92 -10.20
C LEU A 136 -22.22 21.79 -9.32
N ALA A 137 -21.60 22.57 -8.43
CA ALA A 137 -22.24 23.68 -7.71
C ALA A 137 -21.40 24.93 -7.93
N THR A 138 -22.03 26.04 -8.30
CA THR A 138 -21.31 27.28 -8.60
C THR A 138 -21.92 28.50 -7.93
N ASP A 139 -21.10 29.55 -7.79
CA ASP A 139 -21.54 30.83 -7.24
C ASP A 139 -22.54 31.55 -8.18
N ALA A 140 -23.17 32.60 -7.64
CA ALA A 140 -24.19 33.36 -8.36
C ALA A 140 -23.64 34.06 -9.63
N ALA A 141 -22.37 34.48 -9.61
CA ALA A 141 -21.76 35.21 -10.72
C ALA A 141 -21.44 34.28 -11.90
N SER A 142 -20.88 33.10 -11.64
CA SER A 142 -20.68 32.05 -12.63
C SER A 142 -22.00 31.47 -13.13
N ARG A 143 -23.02 31.36 -12.28
CA ARG A 143 -24.37 30.96 -12.72
C ARG A 143 -24.99 31.96 -13.68
N MET A 144 -24.90 33.26 -13.39
CA MET A 144 -25.38 34.30 -14.30
C MET A 144 -24.63 34.28 -15.63
N ARG A 145 -23.31 34.07 -15.61
CA ARG A 145 -22.52 33.89 -16.83
C ARG A 145 -22.94 32.64 -17.61
N LEU A 146 -23.25 31.53 -16.95
CA LEU A 146 -23.77 30.32 -17.60
C LEU A 146 -25.09 30.61 -18.34
N ILE A 147 -25.98 31.38 -17.72
CA ILE A 147 -27.27 31.79 -18.29
C ILE A 147 -27.06 32.65 -19.55
N GLN A 148 -26.15 33.63 -19.48
CA GLN A 148 -25.82 34.49 -20.62
C GLN A 148 -25.21 33.68 -21.78
N GLU A 149 -24.26 32.79 -21.48
CA GLU A 149 -23.66 31.91 -22.48
C GLU A 149 -24.68 30.92 -23.07
N ALA A 150 -25.63 30.43 -22.28
CA ALA A 150 -26.70 29.56 -22.77
C ALA A 150 -27.63 30.29 -23.74
N HIS A 151 -27.93 31.56 -23.48
CA HIS A 151 -28.69 32.41 -24.40
C HIS A 151 -27.96 32.59 -25.73
N ALA A 152 -26.66 32.94 -25.68
CA ALA A 152 -25.83 33.09 -26.87
C ALA A 152 -25.72 31.77 -27.68
N ALA A 153 -25.54 30.64 -27.01
CA ALA A 153 -25.49 29.33 -27.64
C ALA A 153 -26.83 28.94 -28.28
N TYR A 154 -27.96 29.24 -27.64
CA TYR A 154 -29.28 28.96 -28.20
C TYR A 154 -29.60 29.84 -29.41
N ARG A 155 -29.20 31.12 -29.39
CA ARG A 155 -29.29 32.01 -30.56
C ARG A 155 -28.52 31.44 -31.74
N GLN A 156 -27.25 31.05 -31.51
CA GLN A 156 -26.44 30.43 -32.55
C GLN A 156 -27.10 29.16 -33.12
N ALA A 157 -27.68 28.32 -32.27
CA ALA A 157 -28.44 27.14 -32.73
C ALA A 157 -29.67 27.54 -33.57
N ALA A 158 -30.43 28.54 -33.15
CA ALA A 158 -31.60 29.03 -33.89
C ALA A 158 -31.21 29.63 -35.25
N GLU A 159 -30.12 30.39 -35.34
CA GLU A 159 -29.58 30.93 -36.60
C GLU A 159 -29.16 29.80 -37.54
N GLN A 160 -28.49 28.78 -37.03
CA GLN A 160 -28.08 27.63 -37.82
C GLN A 160 -29.29 26.78 -38.27
N LEU A 161 -30.30 26.60 -37.42
CA LEU A 161 -31.53 25.88 -37.77
C LEU A 161 -32.36 26.64 -38.80
N LEU A 162 -32.41 27.97 -38.75
CA LEU A 162 -33.01 28.81 -39.80
C LEU A 162 -32.32 28.60 -41.15
N ARG A 163 -30.98 28.55 -41.18
CA ARG A 163 -30.22 28.26 -42.41
C ARG A 163 -30.57 26.88 -42.97
N GLN A 164 -30.67 25.88 -42.10
CA GLN A 164 -31.05 24.51 -42.48
C GLN A 164 -32.49 24.43 -42.99
N ALA A 165 -33.43 25.12 -42.34
CA ALA A 165 -34.82 25.24 -42.77
C ALA A 165 -34.95 25.87 -44.18
N ARG A 166 -34.04 26.78 -44.52
CA ARG A 166 -33.92 27.38 -45.87
C ARG A 166 -33.11 26.54 -46.86
N GLY A 167 -32.70 25.32 -46.48
CA GLY A 167 -31.99 24.37 -47.33
C GLY A 167 -30.46 24.44 -47.28
N ASP A 168 -29.84 25.29 -46.47
CA ASP A 168 -28.37 25.37 -46.32
C ASP A 168 -27.89 24.53 -45.13
N TYR A 169 -27.44 23.31 -45.44
CA TYR A 169 -26.94 22.34 -44.45
C TYR A 169 -25.42 22.35 -44.24
N ARG A 170 -24.72 23.37 -44.74
CA ARG A 170 -23.29 23.52 -44.43
C ARG A 170 -23.09 23.60 -42.91
N PRO A 171 -22.00 23.03 -42.37
CA PRO A 171 -21.70 23.12 -40.94
C PRO A 171 -21.70 24.57 -40.46
N ASP A 172 -22.10 24.75 -39.20
CA ASP A 172 -21.98 26.04 -38.54
C ASP A 172 -20.50 26.41 -38.43
N PRO A 173 -20.05 27.52 -39.04
CA PRO A 173 -18.64 27.91 -39.04
C PRO A 173 -18.10 28.23 -37.63
N ASN A 174 -18.98 28.47 -36.66
CA ASN A 174 -18.62 28.80 -35.28
C ASN A 174 -18.90 27.65 -34.30
N ALA A 175 -19.24 26.44 -34.76
CA ALA A 175 -19.51 25.30 -33.88
C ALA A 175 -18.27 24.91 -33.04
N ASP A 176 -17.07 25.08 -33.59
CA ASP A 176 -15.81 24.65 -32.98
C ASP A 176 -15.38 25.55 -31.81
N ARG A 177 -16.11 26.65 -31.54
CA ARG A 177 -15.85 27.53 -30.39
C ARG A 177 -16.16 26.86 -29.04
N PHE A 178 -16.95 25.79 -29.06
CA PHE A 178 -17.35 25.07 -27.86
C PHE A 178 -16.33 23.97 -27.53
N PRO A 179 -15.51 24.11 -26.48
CA PRO A 179 -14.57 23.07 -26.10
C PRO A 179 -15.31 21.81 -25.62
N GLU A 180 -14.63 20.67 -25.68
CA GLU A 180 -15.13 19.46 -25.02
C GLU A 180 -15.16 19.67 -23.51
N LEU A 181 -16.21 19.14 -22.87
CA LEU A 181 -16.32 19.15 -21.42
C LEU A 181 -15.32 18.16 -20.82
N THR A 182 -14.08 18.61 -20.70
CA THR A 182 -13.06 17.94 -19.92
C THR A 182 -13.38 18.17 -18.45
N ALA A 183 -13.38 17.09 -17.66
CA ALA A 183 -13.43 17.19 -16.20
C ALA A 183 -12.39 18.23 -15.75
N PRO A 184 -12.64 19.03 -14.70
CA PRO A 184 -11.72 20.08 -14.29
C PRO A 184 -10.29 19.52 -14.25
N SER A 185 -9.52 19.83 -15.28
CA SER A 185 -8.15 20.21 -15.08
C SER A 185 -8.30 21.53 -14.35
N GLN A 186 -8.50 21.45 -13.02
CA GLN A 186 -7.89 22.43 -12.14
C GLN A 186 -6.52 22.63 -12.74
N SER A 187 -6.20 23.86 -13.12
CA SER A 187 -4.84 24.22 -13.49
C SER A 187 -3.93 23.51 -12.50
N ALA A 188 -3.26 22.46 -12.97
CA ALA A 188 -2.34 21.72 -12.16
C ALA A 188 -1.16 22.67 -11.93
N ALA A 189 -1.26 23.53 -10.92
CA ALA A 189 -0.21 23.46 -9.93
C ALA A 189 -0.13 21.98 -9.60
N LYS A 190 0.88 21.26 -10.11
CA LYS A 190 1.09 19.83 -9.88
C LYS A 190 0.86 19.56 -8.40
N GLY A 191 -0.36 19.16 -8.04
CA GLY A 191 -0.73 18.82 -6.68
C GLY A 191 0.11 17.61 -6.33
N ILE A 192 0.77 17.64 -5.19
CA ILE A 192 1.68 16.56 -4.85
C ILE A 192 0.88 15.26 -4.68
N THR A 193 1.28 14.22 -5.39
CA THR A 193 0.62 12.92 -5.29
C THR A 193 1.17 12.12 -4.11
N ILE A 194 0.42 11.11 -3.67
CA ILE A 194 0.89 10.13 -2.69
C ILE A 194 2.12 9.38 -3.26
N GLY A 195 2.16 9.17 -4.58
CA GLY A 195 3.33 8.64 -5.29
C GLY A 195 4.55 9.54 -5.16
N ASP A 196 4.41 10.85 -5.39
CA ASP A 196 5.50 11.82 -5.23
C ASP A 196 6.03 11.85 -3.78
N LEU A 197 5.14 11.75 -2.79
CA LEU A 197 5.52 11.63 -1.38
C LEU A 197 6.31 10.35 -1.12
N PHE A 198 5.89 9.24 -1.72
CA PHE A 198 6.60 7.97 -1.62
C PHE A 198 7.99 8.06 -2.25
N ASP A 199 8.11 8.62 -3.45
CA ASP A 199 9.40 8.78 -4.15
C ASP A 199 10.36 9.69 -3.39
N LEU A 200 9.85 10.75 -2.76
CA LEU A 200 10.62 11.62 -1.86
C LEU A 200 11.16 10.84 -0.66
N TRP A 201 10.31 10.06 0.01
CA TRP A 201 10.72 9.24 1.14
C TRP A 201 11.68 8.13 0.73
N GLU A 202 11.44 7.46 -0.41
CA GLU A 202 12.30 6.38 -0.91
C GLU A 202 13.69 6.90 -1.24
N ARG A 203 13.79 8.07 -1.89
CA ARG A 203 15.08 8.70 -2.20
C ARG A 203 15.92 8.94 -0.94
N ASP A 204 15.33 9.54 0.09
CA ASP A 204 16.02 9.78 1.37
C ASP A 204 16.41 8.45 2.05
N HIS A 205 15.48 7.49 2.11
CA HIS A 205 15.72 6.19 2.73
C HIS A 205 16.88 5.45 2.06
N LEU A 206 16.99 5.50 0.74
CA LEU A 206 18.09 4.89 0.00
C LEU A 206 19.40 5.69 0.13
N ALA A 207 19.34 7.03 0.16
CA ALA A 207 20.51 7.88 0.37
C ALA A 207 21.15 7.65 1.76
N ASP A 208 20.33 7.33 2.78
CA ASP A 208 20.78 6.94 4.12
C ASP A 208 21.42 5.53 4.18
N GLY A 209 21.61 4.85 3.04
CA GLY A 209 22.15 3.49 2.98
C GLY A 209 21.21 2.41 3.54
N LYS A 210 19.94 2.72 3.78
CA LYS A 210 18.97 1.77 4.35
C LYS A 210 18.50 0.74 3.30
N SER A 211 17.92 -0.35 3.79
CA SER A 211 17.58 -1.51 2.96
C SER A 211 16.59 -1.18 1.83
N LYS A 212 16.92 -1.61 0.59
CA LYS A 212 16.03 -1.60 -0.59
C LYS A 212 14.76 -2.44 -0.43
N ARG A 213 14.69 -3.31 0.59
CA ARG A 213 13.50 -4.12 0.85
C ARG A 213 12.35 -3.30 1.45
N THR A 214 12.67 -2.29 2.25
CA THR A 214 11.66 -1.49 2.94
C THR A 214 10.81 -0.68 1.97
N PRO A 215 11.39 0.04 0.98
CA PRO A 215 10.57 0.75 0.00
C PRO A 215 9.68 -0.16 -0.81
N ARG A 216 10.17 -1.33 -1.26
CA ARG A 216 9.33 -2.33 -1.93
C ARG A 216 8.14 -2.78 -1.07
N ASP A 217 8.37 -3.01 0.22
CA ASP A 217 7.28 -3.40 1.12
C ASP A 217 6.30 -2.24 1.33
N HIS A 218 6.78 -1.00 1.46
CA HIS A 218 5.95 0.19 1.61
C HIS A 218 5.15 0.53 0.34
N ARG A 219 5.76 0.45 -0.84
CA ARG A 219 5.11 0.71 -2.15
C ARG A 219 3.82 -0.07 -2.29
N GLN A 220 3.85 -1.37 -1.99
CA GLN A 220 2.65 -2.22 -2.05
C GLN A 220 1.51 -1.72 -1.15
N LYS A 221 1.82 -1.08 -0.02
CA LYS A 221 0.84 -0.65 1.00
C LYS A 221 0.30 0.72 0.62
N ILE A 222 1.14 1.55 -0.01
CA ILE A 222 0.75 2.80 -0.65
C ILE A 222 -0.15 2.53 -1.85
N ASP A 223 0.19 1.58 -2.72
CA ASP A 223 -0.65 1.17 -3.86
C ASP A 223 -2.03 0.71 -3.40
N ASP A 224 -2.06 -0.11 -2.34
CA ASP A 224 -3.31 -0.59 -1.76
C ASP A 224 -4.17 0.54 -1.18
N PHE A 225 -3.54 1.57 -0.60
CA PHE A 225 -4.25 2.74 -0.10
C PHE A 225 -4.76 3.65 -1.23
N ILE A 226 -3.94 3.89 -2.25
CA ILE A 226 -4.34 4.63 -3.46
C ILE A 226 -5.54 3.96 -4.12
N ALA A 227 -5.48 2.63 -4.29
CA ALA A 227 -6.57 1.86 -4.87
C ALA A 227 -7.86 1.95 -4.05
N TYR A 228 -7.75 2.01 -2.71
CA TYR A 228 -8.90 2.23 -1.83
C TYR A 228 -9.50 3.64 -1.99
N LEU A 229 -8.67 4.67 -2.09
CA LEU A 229 -9.12 6.07 -2.26
C LEU A 229 -9.73 6.33 -3.65
N GLY A 230 -9.26 5.63 -4.68
CA GLY A 230 -9.61 5.91 -6.07
C GLY A 230 -9.00 7.21 -6.62
N HIS A 231 -8.03 7.81 -5.91
CA HIS A 231 -7.26 8.98 -6.34
C HIS A 231 -5.88 8.99 -5.70
N GLU A 232 -4.96 9.79 -6.25
CA GLU A 232 -3.58 9.91 -5.77
C GLU A 232 -3.24 11.28 -5.15
N ASP A 233 -4.16 12.24 -5.14
CA ASP A 233 -3.90 13.55 -4.55
C ASP A 233 -3.69 13.45 -3.03
N ALA A 234 -2.47 13.76 -2.56
CA ALA A 234 -2.11 13.66 -1.15
C ALA A 234 -2.74 14.75 -0.29
N THR A 235 -3.11 15.90 -0.88
CA THR A 235 -3.72 17.04 -0.16
C THR A 235 -5.19 16.79 0.19
N ARG A 236 -5.83 15.88 -0.55
CA ARG A 236 -7.23 15.47 -0.34
C ARG A 236 -7.41 14.37 0.71
N VAL A 237 -6.32 13.76 1.19
CA VAL A 237 -6.39 12.64 2.14
C VAL A 237 -6.72 13.16 3.54
N THR A 238 -7.81 12.64 4.13
CA THR A 238 -8.21 12.98 5.50
C THR A 238 -7.85 11.87 6.50
N SER A 239 -7.79 12.22 7.78
CA SER A 239 -7.63 11.21 8.85
C SER A 239 -8.78 10.21 8.91
N LYS A 240 -9.98 10.61 8.47
CA LYS A 240 -11.13 9.71 8.37
C LYS A 240 -10.90 8.65 7.29
N ASP A 241 -10.39 9.02 6.12
CA ASP A 241 -10.11 8.05 5.04
C ASP A 241 -9.08 7.01 5.49
N VAL A 242 -8.03 7.45 6.21
CA VAL A 242 -7.02 6.55 6.78
C VAL A 242 -7.61 5.63 7.85
N ALA A 243 -8.52 6.13 8.70
CA ALA A 243 -9.18 5.34 9.73
C ALA A 243 -10.14 4.30 9.14
N ASP A 244 -10.96 4.70 8.17
CA ASP A 244 -11.92 3.84 7.48
C ASP A 244 -11.18 2.74 6.69
N TRP A 245 -10.09 3.09 6.00
CA TRP A 245 -9.22 2.11 5.35
C TRP A 245 -8.61 1.11 6.34
N ALA A 246 -8.05 1.60 7.46
CA ALA A 246 -7.48 0.74 8.49
C ALA A 246 -8.53 -0.19 9.12
N GLN A 247 -9.79 0.26 9.23
CA GLN A 247 -10.92 -0.56 9.66
C GLN A 247 -11.28 -1.61 8.61
N GLY A 248 -11.34 -1.26 7.32
CA GLY A 248 -11.56 -2.21 6.23
C GLY A 248 -10.49 -3.30 6.18
N LEU A 249 -9.21 -2.93 6.32
CA LEU A 249 -8.10 -3.89 6.44
C LEU A 249 -8.30 -4.89 7.60
N ARG A 250 -8.83 -4.43 8.74
CA ARG A 250 -9.08 -5.25 9.94
C ARG A 250 -10.29 -6.15 9.78
N HIS A 251 -11.42 -5.59 9.36
CA HIS A 251 -12.74 -6.21 9.52
C HIS A 251 -13.26 -6.85 8.23
N GLU A 252 -12.89 -6.33 7.07
CA GLU A 252 -13.31 -6.87 5.77
C GLU A 252 -12.26 -7.83 5.22
N ARG A 253 -10.97 -7.45 5.31
CA ARG A 253 -9.85 -8.29 4.85
C ARG A 253 -9.28 -9.21 5.93
N GLY A 254 -9.75 -9.11 7.17
CA GLY A 254 -9.36 -9.98 8.28
C GLY A 254 -7.89 -9.86 8.71
N LEU A 255 -7.19 -8.76 8.40
CA LEU A 255 -5.80 -8.60 8.78
C LEU A 255 -5.63 -8.39 10.29
N ALA A 256 -4.61 -9.03 10.86
CA ALA A 256 -4.29 -8.88 12.27
C ALA A 256 -4.01 -7.42 12.65
N ALA A 257 -4.45 -7.04 13.86
CA ALA A 257 -4.23 -5.73 14.46
C ALA A 257 -2.81 -5.19 14.30
N LYS A 258 -1.84 -6.04 14.63
CA LYS A 258 -0.42 -5.73 14.56
C LYS A 258 0.07 -5.51 13.13
N THR A 259 -0.47 -6.26 12.17
CA THR A 259 -0.15 -6.09 10.74
C THR A 259 -0.59 -4.72 10.25
N VAL A 260 -1.82 -4.31 10.57
CA VAL A 260 -2.35 -3.00 10.17
C VAL A 260 -1.57 -1.87 10.84
N SER A 261 -1.29 -1.97 12.14
CA SER A 261 -0.51 -0.98 12.89
C SER A 261 0.93 -0.85 12.40
N ASP A 262 1.67 -1.97 12.41
CA ASP A 262 3.14 -1.96 12.30
C ASP A 262 3.63 -2.03 10.86
N LYS A 263 2.76 -2.36 9.90
CA LYS A 263 3.12 -2.39 8.47
C LYS A 263 2.40 -1.32 7.68
N TYR A 264 1.06 -1.39 7.63
CA TYR A 264 0.26 -0.51 6.76
C TYR A 264 0.31 0.94 7.25
N LEU A 265 -0.15 1.21 8.48
CA LEU A 265 -0.09 2.56 9.04
C LEU A 265 1.34 3.04 9.25
N SER A 266 2.29 2.16 9.54
CA SER A 266 3.71 2.54 9.62
C SER A 266 4.24 3.06 8.29
N ALA A 267 3.91 2.40 7.17
CA ALA A 267 4.32 2.84 5.83
C ALA A 267 3.71 4.21 5.49
N LEU A 268 2.40 4.38 5.73
CA LEU A 268 1.73 5.66 5.51
C LEU A 268 2.33 6.77 6.38
N ARG A 269 2.61 6.51 7.66
CA ARG A 269 3.24 7.52 8.54
C ARG A 269 4.62 7.94 8.05
N ALA A 270 5.43 7.01 7.53
CA ALA A 270 6.75 7.32 6.99
C ALA A 270 6.64 8.22 5.74
N VAL A 271 5.76 7.87 4.81
CA VAL A 271 5.55 8.59 3.54
C VAL A 271 4.94 9.98 3.76
N PHE A 272 3.82 10.07 4.48
CA PHE A 272 3.20 11.36 4.80
C PHE A 272 4.05 12.19 5.77
N GLY A 273 4.83 11.54 6.63
CA GLY A 273 5.81 12.20 7.49
C GLY A 273 6.89 12.92 6.68
N ALA A 274 7.43 12.28 5.64
CA ALA A 274 8.36 12.90 4.71
C ALA A 274 7.74 14.08 3.94
N GLY A 275 6.45 13.98 3.59
CA GLY A 275 5.71 15.07 2.97
C GLY A 275 5.63 16.32 3.86
N VAL A 276 5.31 16.15 5.14
CA VAL A 276 5.28 17.25 6.09
C VAL A 276 6.68 17.82 6.35
N SER A 277 7.68 16.96 6.58
CA SER A 277 9.04 17.42 6.89
C SER A 277 9.70 18.20 5.75
N LYS A 278 9.29 17.94 4.50
CA LYS A 278 9.73 18.66 3.31
C LYS A 278 8.76 19.76 2.84
N PHE A 279 7.80 20.15 3.69
CA PHE A 279 6.81 21.20 3.43
C PHE A 279 6.02 20.99 2.13
N LYS A 280 5.75 19.74 1.76
CA LYS A 280 4.94 19.41 0.58
C LYS A 280 3.46 19.28 0.88
N ILE A 281 3.13 18.93 2.12
CA ILE A 281 1.79 18.93 2.68
C ILE A 281 1.84 19.58 4.06
N GLU A 282 0.75 20.24 4.46
CA GLU A 282 0.73 20.99 5.73
C GLU A 282 0.66 20.07 6.95
N ARG A 283 -0.07 18.96 6.86
CA ARG A 283 -0.40 18.09 7.99
C ARG A 283 -0.32 16.63 7.59
N ASN A 284 0.06 15.78 8.54
CA ASN A 284 0.08 14.34 8.33
C ASN A 284 -1.29 13.73 8.74
N PRO A 285 -2.15 13.33 7.78
CA PRO A 285 -3.49 12.80 8.08
C PRO A 285 -3.44 11.45 8.81
N VAL A 286 -2.29 10.76 8.80
CA VAL A 286 -2.07 9.45 9.43
C VAL A 286 -1.71 9.60 10.91
N SER A 287 -1.24 10.78 11.31
CA SER A 287 -0.72 11.05 12.67
C SER A 287 -1.73 10.79 13.80
N PRO A 288 -3.03 11.12 13.71
CA PRO A 288 -3.97 10.80 14.80
C PRO A 288 -4.50 9.36 14.76
N VAL A 289 -4.38 8.66 13.63
CA VAL A 289 -5.01 7.34 13.47
C VAL A 289 -4.22 6.26 14.21
N ARG A 290 -4.91 5.50 15.06
CA ARG A 290 -4.34 4.41 15.85
C ARG A 290 -5.22 3.17 15.72
N VAL A 291 -4.55 2.02 15.67
CA VAL A 291 -5.20 0.71 15.71
C VAL A 291 -4.82 0.05 17.02
N LYS A 292 -5.80 -0.19 17.90
CA LYS A 292 -5.55 -0.87 19.17
C LYS A 292 -5.06 -2.29 18.89
N VAL A 293 -3.81 -2.56 19.28
CA VAL A 293 -3.21 -3.89 19.23
C VAL A 293 -3.41 -4.53 20.60
N PRO A 294 -4.23 -5.59 20.72
CA PRO A 294 -4.39 -6.27 21.99
C PRO A 294 -3.05 -6.87 22.43
N LYS A 295 -2.81 -6.88 23.74
CA LYS A 295 -1.63 -7.53 24.30
C LYS A 295 -1.71 -9.02 23.93
N ARG A 296 -0.65 -9.52 23.28
CA ARG A 296 -0.59 -10.93 22.90
C ARG A 296 -0.52 -11.79 24.17
N VAL A 297 -1.44 -12.73 24.30
CA VAL A 297 -1.34 -13.80 25.29
C VAL A 297 -0.14 -14.67 24.90
N ARG A 298 0.83 -14.81 25.81
CA ARG A 298 2.01 -15.64 25.59
C ARG A 298 1.79 -16.97 26.30
N GLU A 299 1.45 -17.98 25.52
CA GLU A 299 1.21 -19.35 26.01
C GLU A 299 2.51 -20.16 26.19
N ARG A 300 3.59 -19.73 25.53
CA ARG A 300 4.92 -20.32 25.66
C ARG A 300 6.03 -19.31 25.35
N SER A 301 7.26 -19.67 25.73
CA SER A 301 8.47 -18.96 25.30
C SER A 301 8.64 -19.06 23.78
N SER A 302 9.19 -17.99 23.18
CA SER A 302 9.58 -17.95 21.77
C SER A 302 10.88 -18.72 21.48
N GLY A 303 11.64 -19.07 22.52
CA GLY A 303 12.86 -19.87 22.42
C GLY A 303 12.57 -21.36 22.39
N TYR A 304 13.54 -22.14 21.91
CA TYR A 304 13.49 -23.59 21.99
C TYR A 304 13.54 -24.04 23.45
N THR A 305 12.70 -25.02 23.80
CA THR A 305 12.88 -25.80 25.02
C THR A 305 14.15 -26.65 24.93
N ASP A 306 14.54 -27.30 26.03
CA ASP A 306 15.72 -28.17 26.06
C ASP A 306 15.56 -29.34 25.09
N ASP A 307 14.40 -30.00 25.11
CA ASP A 307 14.09 -31.11 24.20
C ASP A 307 14.09 -30.68 22.73
N GLU A 308 13.48 -29.53 22.42
CA GLU A 308 13.46 -29.01 21.05
C GLU A 308 14.88 -28.64 20.57
N ALA A 309 15.69 -28.03 21.45
CA ALA A 309 17.07 -27.68 21.14
C ALA A 309 17.93 -28.92 20.91
N VAL A 310 17.84 -29.92 21.79
CA VAL A 310 18.52 -31.22 21.64
C VAL A 310 18.09 -31.90 20.34
N LYS A 311 16.80 -31.94 20.03
CA LYS A 311 16.27 -32.55 18.82
C LYS A 311 16.83 -31.89 17.55
N VAL A 312 16.84 -30.55 17.49
CA VAL A 312 17.39 -29.80 16.36
C VAL A 312 18.90 -30.01 16.21
N LEU A 313 19.66 -29.97 17.31
CA LEU A 313 21.12 -30.12 17.25
C LEU A 313 21.56 -31.55 16.98
N LYS A 314 20.81 -32.55 17.45
CA LYS A 314 21.01 -33.96 17.10
C LYS A 314 20.77 -34.19 15.61
N ALA A 315 19.63 -33.73 15.08
CA ALA A 315 19.37 -33.82 13.65
C ALA A 315 20.41 -33.05 12.82
N ALA A 316 20.95 -31.94 13.34
CA ALA A 316 22.01 -31.21 12.69
C ALA A 316 23.32 -32.03 12.63
N LEU A 317 23.66 -32.81 13.65
CA LEU A 317 24.82 -33.71 13.62
C LEU A 317 24.68 -34.80 12.55
N GLU A 318 23.46 -35.31 12.35
CA GLU A 318 23.15 -36.36 11.38
C GLU A 318 22.94 -35.81 9.96
N ALA A 319 22.81 -34.48 9.79
CA ALA A 319 22.53 -33.85 8.51
C ALA A 319 23.55 -34.11 7.39
N PRO A 320 24.87 -34.24 7.65
CA PRO A 320 25.85 -34.66 6.65
C PRO A 320 25.51 -36.02 6.02
N ASP A 321 24.93 -36.92 6.81
CA ASP A 321 24.58 -38.30 6.43
C ASP A 321 23.11 -38.44 6.03
N ALA A 322 22.38 -37.32 5.93
CA ALA A 322 20.95 -37.34 5.63
C ALA A 322 20.66 -38.13 4.33
N PRO A 323 19.68 -39.04 4.33
CA PRO A 323 19.34 -39.82 3.15
C PRO A 323 18.74 -38.93 2.04
N GLY A 324 18.89 -39.36 0.78
CA GLY A 324 18.26 -38.74 -0.39
C GLY A 324 19.04 -37.59 -1.04
N ASN A 325 18.38 -36.87 -1.96
CA ASN A 325 18.97 -35.89 -2.88
C ASN A 325 19.24 -34.50 -2.27
N THR A 326 19.48 -34.42 -0.95
CA THR A 326 19.84 -33.15 -0.30
C THR A 326 21.21 -32.69 -0.78
N SER A 327 21.29 -31.49 -1.36
CA SER A 327 22.54 -30.95 -1.90
C SER A 327 23.63 -30.85 -0.81
N PRO A 328 24.92 -31.01 -1.16
CA PRO A 328 26.02 -30.91 -0.19
C PRO A 328 26.03 -29.60 0.61
N VAL A 329 25.72 -28.47 -0.05
CA VAL A 329 25.58 -27.16 0.60
C VAL A 329 24.43 -27.13 1.61
N ASN A 330 23.30 -27.77 1.32
CA ASN A 330 22.18 -27.82 2.25
C ASN A 330 22.52 -28.68 3.47
N ARG A 331 23.20 -29.81 3.28
CA ARG A 331 23.71 -30.64 4.39
C ARG A 331 24.63 -29.82 5.31
N LEU A 332 25.50 -29.00 4.71
CA LEU A 332 26.42 -28.15 5.46
C LEU A 332 25.70 -27.05 6.27
N VAL A 333 24.71 -26.37 5.67
CA VAL A 333 23.95 -25.33 6.39
C VAL A 333 23.07 -25.94 7.49
N TYR A 334 22.49 -27.12 7.28
CA TYR A 334 21.74 -27.83 8.32
C TYR A 334 22.65 -28.25 9.49
N ARG A 335 23.88 -28.68 9.19
CA ARG A 335 24.86 -29.09 10.18
C ARG A 335 25.38 -27.94 11.06
N TRP A 336 25.70 -26.79 10.46
CA TRP A 336 26.44 -25.75 11.19
C TRP A 336 25.61 -24.54 11.60
N LEU A 337 24.59 -24.15 10.82
CA LEU A 337 23.83 -22.95 11.13
C LEU A 337 23.13 -23.04 12.51
N PRO A 338 22.40 -24.12 12.86
CA PRO A 338 21.78 -24.25 14.17
C PRO A 338 22.79 -24.25 15.31
N TRP A 339 23.91 -24.96 15.14
CA TRP A 339 24.98 -25.08 16.13
C TRP A 339 25.67 -23.74 16.43
N ILE A 340 26.01 -22.97 15.40
CA ILE A 340 26.59 -21.63 15.59
C ILE A 340 25.56 -20.71 16.25
N CYS A 341 24.29 -20.74 15.82
CA CYS A 341 23.23 -19.93 16.44
C CYS A 341 23.01 -20.29 17.91
N ALA A 342 23.16 -21.55 18.29
CA ALA A 342 22.94 -22.02 19.66
C ALA A 342 23.95 -21.44 20.67
N TYR A 343 25.19 -21.17 20.25
CA TYR A 343 26.24 -20.60 21.11
C TYR A 343 26.46 -19.10 20.94
N THR A 344 25.98 -18.50 19.85
CA THR A 344 26.19 -17.06 19.58
C THR A 344 24.91 -16.25 19.70
N GLY A 345 23.74 -16.90 19.61
CA GLY A 345 22.46 -16.20 19.48
C GLY A 345 22.39 -15.25 18.27
N ALA A 346 23.34 -15.32 17.33
CA ALA A 346 23.37 -14.50 16.14
C ALA A 346 22.13 -14.73 15.28
N ARG A 347 21.78 -13.77 14.42
CA ARG A 347 20.64 -13.98 13.51
C ARG A 347 21.02 -15.07 12.51
N ALA A 348 20.15 -16.05 12.30
CA ALA A 348 20.38 -17.10 11.30
C ALA A 348 20.77 -16.56 9.91
N GLY A 349 20.29 -15.38 9.53
CA GLY A 349 20.70 -14.72 8.28
C GLY A 349 22.16 -14.24 8.28
N GLU A 350 22.65 -13.76 9.42
CA GLU A 350 24.06 -13.36 9.62
C GLU A 350 24.99 -14.58 9.60
N ILE A 351 24.53 -15.72 10.13
CA ILE A 351 25.29 -16.98 10.05
C ILE A 351 25.26 -17.58 8.65
N ALA A 352 24.10 -17.55 7.98
CA ALA A 352 23.96 -18.06 6.61
C ALA A 352 24.80 -17.31 5.56
N GLN A 353 25.30 -16.10 5.89
CA GLN A 353 26.14 -15.32 4.99
C GLN A 353 27.64 -15.46 5.23
N LEU A 354 28.06 -16.20 6.26
CA LEU A 354 29.48 -16.35 6.61
C LEU A 354 30.30 -16.92 5.45
N ARG A 355 31.49 -16.35 5.32
CA ARG A 355 32.52 -16.73 4.36
C ARG A 355 33.68 -17.36 5.10
N LYS A 356 34.57 -18.04 4.36
CA LYS A 356 35.79 -18.64 4.94
C LYS A 356 36.63 -17.60 5.68
N GLU A 357 36.81 -16.42 5.08
CA GLU A 357 37.58 -15.30 5.61
C GLU A 357 36.96 -14.62 6.84
N ASP A 358 35.68 -14.90 7.15
CA ASP A 358 35.01 -14.35 8.34
C ASP A 358 35.40 -15.11 9.63
N PHE A 359 36.16 -16.21 9.54
CA PHE A 359 36.70 -16.93 10.69
C PHE A 359 38.12 -16.43 10.99
N THR A 360 38.28 -15.76 12.13
CA THR A 360 39.55 -15.11 12.51
C THR A 360 40.06 -15.62 13.86
N VAL A 361 41.31 -15.25 14.18
CA VAL A 361 41.91 -15.49 15.49
C VAL A 361 42.28 -14.15 16.10
N GLU A 362 41.61 -13.77 17.19
CA GLU A 362 41.87 -12.52 17.91
C GLU A 362 42.47 -12.84 19.27
N HIS A 363 43.71 -12.39 19.53
CA HIS A 363 44.42 -12.69 20.78
C HIS A 363 44.46 -14.19 21.14
N GLY A 364 44.62 -15.06 20.15
CA GLY A 364 44.61 -16.52 20.33
C GLY A 364 43.22 -17.14 20.52
N ILE A 365 42.15 -16.37 20.38
CA ILE A 365 40.76 -16.83 20.50
C ILE A 365 40.16 -16.96 19.10
N HIS A 366 39.65 -18.15 18.77
CA HIS A 366 38.91 -18.35 17.53
C HIS A 366 37.59 -17.59 17.55
N CYS A 367 37.31 -16.83 16.49
CA CYS A 367 36.18 -15.93 16.40
C CYS A 367 35.48 -16.02 15.04
N ILE A 368 34.24 -15.52 15.00
CA ILE A 368 33.51 -15.23 13.78
C ILE A 368 33.31 -13.71 13.69
N ARG A 369 33.70 -13.11 12.56
CA ARG A 369 33.41 -11.74 12.19
C ARG A 369 32.08 -11.68 11.42
N ILE A 370 31.05 -11.12 12.04
CA ILE A 370 29.78 -10.82 11.39
C ILE A 370 29.88 -9.40 10.83
N THR A 371 29.89 -9.26 9.50
CA THR A 371 30.19 -8.00 8.82
C THR A 371 29.17 -7.67 7.71
N PRO A 372 28.87 -6.37 7.46
CA PRO A 372 28.07 -5.94 6.32
C PRO A 372 28.68 -6.32 4.95
N GLU A 373 30.00 -6.57 4.88
CA GLU A 373 30.67 -7.01 3.65
C GLU A 373 30.17 -8.38 3.15
N ALA A 374 29.80 -9.27 4.07
CA ALA A 374 29.27 -10.60 3.75
C ALA A 374 27.78 -10.55 3.35
N GLY A 375 27.08 -9.46 3.70
CA GLY A 375 25.67 -9.25 3.43
C GLY A 375 24.97 -8.48 4.56
N SER A 376 23.65 -8.33 4.45
CA SER A 376 22.89 -7.42 5.32
C SER A 376 22.99 -7.76 6.82
N VAL A 377 23.62 -6.85 7.57
CA VAL A 377 23.59 -6.79 9.03
C VAL A 377 22.66 -5.65 9.44
N LYS A 378 21.76 -5.87 10.41
CA LYS A 378 20.70 -4.91 10.73
C LYS A 378 21.22 -3.59 11.32
N SER A 379 22.32 -3.64 12.10
CA SER A 379 22.98 -2.43 12.62
C SER A 379 23.81 -1.71 11.58
N GLY A 380 24.19 -2.36 10.47
CA GLY A 380 25.19 -1.84 9.54
C GLY A 380 26.63 -1.97 10.02
N GLU A 381 26.84 -2.32 11.29
CA GLU A 381 28.16 -2.44 11.91
C GLU A 381 28.64 -3.88 11.96
N TYR A 382 29.96 -4.08 11.85
CA TYR A 382 30.58 -5.38 12.07
C TYR A 382 30.71 -5.68 13.57
N ARG A 383 30.77 -6.96 13.92
CA ARG A 383 31.17 -7.42 15.26
C ARG A 383 31.94 -8.72 15.21
N ILE A 384 32.80 -8.93 16.18
CA ILE A 384 33.55 -10.17 16.36
C ILE A 384 32.95 -10.94 17.53
N VAL A 385 32.67 -12.23 17.31
CA VAL A 385 32.04 -13.11 18.28
C VAL A 385 32.96 -14.30 18.54
N PRO A 386 33.40 -14.55 19.79
CA PRO A 386 34.21 -15.72 20.10
C PRO A 386 33.45 -17.03 19.81
N LEU A 387 34.19 -18.04 19.38
CA LEU A 387 33.65 -19.39 19.23
C LEU A 387 33.69 -20.12 20.56
N HIS A 388 32.58 -20.79 20.88
CA HIS A 388 32.56 -21.73 21.99
C HIS A 388 33.48 -22.93 21.68
N PRO A 389 34.31 -23.41 22.63
CA PRO A 389 35.25 -24.53 22.41
C PRO A 389 34.59 -25.79 21.85
N HIS A 390 33.36 -26.07 22.25
CA HIS A 390 32.59 -27.22 21.72
C HIS A 390 32.36 -27.14 20.20
N LEU A 391 32.25 -25.95 19.58
CA LEU A 391 32.16 -25.84 18.12
C LEU A 391 33.49 -26.21 17.44
N VAL A 392 34.60 -25.84 18.07
CA VAL A 392 35.96 -26.16 17.61
C VAL A 392 36.20 -27.66 17.68
N GLU A 393 35.88 -28.28 18.83
CA GLU A 393 35.97 -29.73 19.07
C GLU A 393 35.13 -30.54 18.08
N GLN A 394 33.95 -30.04 17.72
CA GLN A 394 33.08 -30.65 16.72
C GLN A 394 33.62 -30.58 15.29
N GLY A 395 34.71 -29.86 15.05
CA GLY A 395 35.36 -29.76 13.74
C GLY A 395 34.87 -28.60 12.87
N LEU A 396 34.26 -27.56 13.43
CA LEU A 396 33.82 -26.40 12.66
C LEU A 396 35.00 -25.78 11.89
N LEU A 397 36.13 -25.55 12.56
CA LEU A 397 37.30 -24.96 11.93
C LEU A 397 37.92 -25.85 10.87
N LYS A 398 37.97 -27.17 11.09
CA LYS A 398 38.41 -28.14 10.08
C LYS A 398 37.56 -28.07 8.81
N MET A 399 36.25 -27.92 8.96
CA MET A 399 35.34 -27.73 7.83
C MET A 399 35.63 -26.42 7.09
N VAL A 400 35.84 -25.32 7.82
CA VAL A 400 36.16 -24.00 7.23
C VAL A 400 37.50 -24.04 6.49
N GLU A 401 38.52 -24.68 7.07
CA GLU A 401 39.84 -24.85 6.46
C GLU A 401 39.75 -25.61 5.13
N GLY A 402 38.94 -26.68 5.08
CA GLY A 402 38.70 -27.47 3.87
C GLY A 402 37.79 -26.82 2.83
N ALA A 403 37.11 -25.72 3.16
CA ALA A 403 36.25 -24.99 2.23
C ALA A 403 37.07 -24.13 1.25
N LYS A 404 36.47 -23.82 0.09
CA LYS A 404 36.99 -22.79 -0.82
C LYS A 404 36.82 -21.39 -0.20
N GLY A 405 37.58 -20.42 -0.67
CA GLY A 405 37.38 -19.01 -0.29
C GLY A 405 35.96 -18.53 -0.67
N GLY A 406 35.42 -17.58 0.09
CA GLY A 406 34.06 -17.07 -0.11
C GLY A 406 32.99 -17.78 0.71
N PRO A 407 31.70 -17.70 0.31
CA PRO A 407 30.56 -18.15 1.11
C PRO A 407 30.57 -19.65 1.44
N LEU A 408 30.29 -19.99 2.69
CA LEU A 408 30.25 -21.38 3.16
C LEU A 408 28.90 -22.07 2.88
N PHE A 409 27.80 -21.35 3.04
CA PHE A 409 26.46 -21.95 3.14
C PHE A 409 25.59 -21.77 1.89
N TYR A 410 26.16 -21.30 0.80
CA TYR A 410 25.50 -21.25 -0.50
C TYR A 410 26.53 -21.18 -1.62
N ALA A 411 26.17 -21.69 -2.79
CA ALA A 411 27.00 -21.54 -3.98
C ALA A 411 26.93 -20.10 -4.51
N GLU A 412 28.10 -19.52 -4.77
CA GLU A 412 28.18 -18.28 -5.55
C GLU A 412 27.65 -18.49 -6.96
N SER A 413 27.01 -17.47 -7.50
CA SER A 413 26.54 -17.51 -8.88
C SER A 413 26.33 -16.10 -9.40
N LYS A 414 26.78 -15.87 -10.64
CA LYS A 414 26.66 -14.59 -11.35
C LYS A 414 25.21 -14.22 -11.69
N ARG A 415 24.27 -15.18 -11.60
CA ARG A 415 22.85 -14.92 -11.86
C ARG A 415 22.30 -13.98 -10.80
N GLN A 416 21.81 -12.81 -11.23
CA GLN A 416 21.13 -11.88 -10.33
C GLN A 416 19.84 -12.52 -9.80
N ARG A 417 19.62 -12.41 -8.49
CA ARG A 417 18.36 -12.84 -7.87
C ARG A 417 17.35 -11.70 -7.91
N LYS A 418 16.07 -12.05 -7.81
CA LYS A 418 14.97 -11.07 -7.67
C LYS A 418 15.28 -10.07 -6.55
N ALA A 419 15.05 -8.79 -6.82
CA ALA A 419 15.27 -7.70 -5.87
C ALA A 419 14.68 -8.01 -4.48
N GLY A 420 15.48 -7.88 -3.42
CA GLY A 420 15.09 -8.18 -2.05
C GLY A 420 15.21 -9.65 -1.61
N SER A 421 15.76 -10.53 -2.46
CA SER A 421 16.12 -11.91 -2.09
C SER A 421 17.64 -12.11 -2.14
N SER A 422 18.20 -12.80 -1.15
CA SER A 422 19.63 -13.15 -1.08
C SER A 422 19.82 -14.67 -1.04
N ARG A 423 21.00 -15.14 -1.46
CA ARG A 423 21.36 -16.56 -1.40
C ARG A 423 21.45 -17.05 0.05
N ALA A 424 22.08 -16.27 0.92
CA ALA A 424 22.05 -16.50 2.37
C ALA A 424 20.61 -16.57 2.91
N GLY A 425 19.71 -15.69 2.45
CA GLY A 425 18.30 -15.70 2.84
C GLY A 425 17.57 -16.97 2.41
N TYR A 426 17.94 -17.55 1.26
CA TYR A 426 17.42 -18.84 0.79
C TYR A 426 17.98 -20.01 1.61
N ALA A 427 19.29 -20.07 1.88
CA ALA A 427 19.91 -21.08 2.73
C ALA A 427 19.29 -21.07 4.14
N ARG A 428 19.11 -19.88 4.72
CA ARG A 428 18.39 -19.65 5.97
C ARG A 428 16.92 -20.14 5.91
N GLY A 429 16.25 -19.97 4.77
CA GLY A 429 14.91 -20.48 4.53
C GLY A 429 14.85 -22.00 4.55
N LYS A 430 15.81 -22.65 3.88
CA LYS A 430 15.94 -24.12 3.86
C LYS A 430 16.13 -24.72 5.25
N VAL A 431 16.87 -24.06 6.14
CA VAL A 431 16.96 -24.50 7.54
C VAL A 431 15.61 -24.45 8.25
N SER A 432 14.80 -23.41 8.02
CA SER A 432 13.45 -23.35 8.62
C SER A 432 12.53 -24.45 8.11
N GLU A 433 12.55 -24.72 6.80
CA GLU A 433 11.80 -25.83 6.19
C GLU A 433 12.26 -27.17 6.79
N TRP A 434 13.57 -27.42 6.82
CA TRP A 434 14.14 -28.64 7.39
C TRP A 434 13.80 -28.86 8.88
N VAL A 435 13.84 -27.81 9.71
CA VAL A 435 13.44 -27.91 11.13
C VAL A 435 11.94 -28.23 11.28
N ARG A 436 11.09 -27.73 10.38
CA ARG A 436 9.65 -28.02 10.38
C ARG A 436 9.38 -29.44 9.90
N ASP A 437 9.89 -29.77 8.73
CA ASP A 437 9.46 -30.92 7.95
C ASP A 437 10.22 -32.19 8.33
N THR A 438 11.51 -32.06 8.70
CA THR A 438 12.38 -33.20 9.03
C THR A 438 12.57 -33.35 10.53
N VAL A 439 12.92 -32.27 11.23
CA VAL A 439 13.13 -32.32 12.69
C VAL A 439 11.78 -32.39 13.44
N GLY A 440 10.69 -31.91 12.84
CA GLY A 440 9.35 -32.01 13.39
C GLY A 440 9.07 -31.02 14.52
N ILE A 441 9.70 -29.84 14.50
CA ILE A 441 9.30 -28.74 15.39
C ILE A 441 8.15 -27.99 14.73
N THR A 442 6.91 -28.43 14.90
CA THR A 442 5.76 -27.93 14.14
C THR A 442 4.97 -26.81 14.83
N ASP A 443 5.24 -26.51 16.10
CA ASP A 443 4.53 -25.45 16.84
C ASP A 443 4.68 -24.07 16.15
N PRO A 444 3.59 -23.47 15.63
CA PRO A 444 3.66 -22.23 14.86
C PRO A 444 4.11 -21.02 15.70
N ARG A 445 4.08 -21.13 17.04
CA ARG A 445 4.51 -20.06 17.96
C ARG A 445 6.04 -19.97 18.05
N VAL A 446 6.75 -21.02 17.67
CA VAL A 446 8.22 -21.06 17.58
C VAL A 446 8.64 -20.69 16.17
N GLN A 447 9.55 -19.72 16.03
CA GLN A 447 10.16 -19.39 14.74
C GLN A 447 11.54 -20.06 14.67
N PRO A 448 11.76 -21.10 13.83
CA PRO A 448 12.96 -21.93 13.92
C PRO A 448 14.29 -21.16 13.94
N ASN A 449 14.40 -20.16 13.07
CA ASN A 449 15.60 -19.33 12.95
C ASN A 449 15.79 -18.30 14.06
N HIS A 450 14.73 -17.92 14.79
CA HIS A 450 14.79 -16.90 15.85
C HIS A 450 14.74 -17.51 17.26
N ALA A 451 14.27 -18.76 17.37
CA ALA A 451 14.18 -19.49 18.63
C ALA A 451 15.55 -19.68 19.29
N TRP A 452 16.62 -19.88 18.52
CA TRP A 452 17.99 -19.91 19.05
C TRP A 452 18.41 -18.61 19.74
N ARG A 453 18.08 -17.45 19.16
CA ARG A 453 18.41 -16.15 19.76
C ARG A 453 17.71 -15.94 21.10
N HIS A 454 16.45 -16.37 21.21
CA HIS A 454 15.71 -16.35 22.46
C HIS A 454 16.30 -17.32 23.48
N ARG A 455 16.59 -18.56 23.06
CA ARG A 455 17.19 -19.58 23.93
C ARG A 455 18.55 -19.14 24.45
N PHE A 456 19.42 -18.59 23.60
CA PHE A 456 20.70 -18.03 24.02
C PHE A 456 20.52 -17.02 25.16
N LYS A 457 19.57 -16.07 25.05
CA LYS A 457 19.32 -15.10 26.15
C LYS A 457 18.77 -15.77 27.41
N THR A 458 18.05 -16.88 27.30
CA THR A 458 17.60 -17.65 28.47
C THR A 458 18.80 -18.30 29.15
N ILE A 459 19.55 -19.14 28.43
CA ILE A 459 20.69 -19.87 28.99
C ILE A 459 21.80 -18.93 29.48
N ALA A 460 22.05 -17.83 28.77
CA ALA A 460 23.01 -16.81 29.18
C ALA A 460 22.65 -16.17 30.52
N ARG A 461 21.35 -15.99 30.83
CA ARG A 461 20.92 -15.52 32.15
C ARG A 461 21.11 -16.58 33.23
N ASP A 462 20.83 -17.84 32.91
CA ASP A 462 20.99 -18.96 33.85
C ASP A 462 22.44 -19.10 34.34
N VAL A 463 23.41 -18.77 33.47
CA VAL A 463 24.85 -18.82 33.81
C VAL A 463 25.46 -17.46 34.13
N GLY A 464 24.62 -16.43 34.36
CA GLY A 464 25.06 -15.13 34.86
C GLY A 464 25.92 -14.32 33.87
N ILE A 465 25.64 -14.38 32.57
CA ILE A 465 26.21 -13.45 31.59
C ILE A 465 25.48 -12.12 31.68
N GLU A 466 26.20 -11.03 31.91
CA GLU A 466 25.61 -9.69 32.01
C GLU A 466 24.99 -9.23 30.67
N GLN A 467 23.97 -8.37 30.76
CA GLN A 467 23.20 -7.89 29.60
C GLN A 467 24.08 -7.24 28.52
N ARG A 468 25.10 -6.46 28.90
CA ARG A 468 26.06 -5.84 27.97
C ARG A 468 26.82 -6.86 27.12
N TYR A 469 27.24 -7.99 27.71
CA TYR A 469 27.96 -9.03 26.99
C TYR A 469 27.01 -9.83 26.09
N MET A 470 25.80 -10.14 26.58
CA MET A 470 24.76 -10.77 25.75
C MET A 470 24.44 -9.92 24.51
N ASP A 471 24.32 -8.61 24.68
CA ASP A 471 23.97 -7.70 23.59
C ASP A 471 25.14 -7.46 22.63
N ALA A 472 26.38 -7.40 23.12
CA ALA A 472 27.58 -7.36 22.29
C ALA A 472 27.72 -8.63 21.42
N ILE A 473 27.56 -9.82 22.01
CA ILE A 473 27.60 -11.11 21.28
C ILE A 473 26.49 -11.17 20.21
N GLN A 474 25.27 -10.78 20.59
CA GLN A 474 24.11 -10.85 19.71
C GLN A 474 24.01 -9.69 18.69
N GLY A 475 24.77 -8.60 18.86
CA GLY A 475 24.64 -7.38 18.07
C GLY A 475 23.31 -6.66 18.32
N HIS A 476 22.97 -6.41 19.58
CA HIS A 476 21.91 -5.48 19.98
C HIS A 476 22.55 -4.17 20.47
N ALA A 477 21.96 -3.04 20.10
CA ALA A 477 22.17 -1.79 20.82
C ALA A 477 21.27 -1.81 22.07
N ASP A 478 21.83 -1.50 23.24
CA ASP A 478 21.05 -1.41 24.48
C ASP A 478 20.28 -0.07 24.60
N GLY A 479 20.59 0.90 23.72
CA GLY A 479 19.93 2.21 23.62
C GLY A 479 20.24 3.17 24.77
N SER A 480 21.18 2.84 25.65
CA SER A 480 21.58 3.65 26.80
C SER A 480 22.89 4.42 26.51
N ALA A 481 23.00 5.65 27.01
CA ALA A 481 24.23 6.45 26.87
C ALA A 481 25.45 5.80 27.57
N SER A 482 25.21 4.95 28.58
CA SER A 482 26.26 4.19 29.27
C SER A 482 26.90 3.09 28.43
N ALA A 483 26.28 2.69 27.31
CA ALA A 483 26.80 1.64 26.42
C ALA A 483 28.06 2.04 25.66
N GLU A 484 28.26 3.34 25.49
CA GLU A 484 29.37 3.92 24.75
C GLU A 484 30.66 4.00 25.59
N TYR A 485 30.57 3.76 26.92
CA TYR A 485 31.72 3.83 27.83
C TYR A 485 32.34 2.45 28.10
N GLY A 486 33.56 2.26 27.61
CA GLY A 486 34.36 1.05 27.80
C GLY A 486 34.14 -0.03 26.73
N GLU A 487 35.12 -0.89 26.54
CA GLU A 487 35.10 -1.90 25.48
C GLU A 487 34.85 -3.31 26.01
N ASN A 488 34.00 -4.06 25.32
CA ASN A 488 33.87 -5.50 25.53
C ASN A 488 35.02 -6.23 24.83
N THR A 489 36.15 -6.35 25.52
CA THR A 489 37.34 -7.05 24.98
C THR A 489 37.01 -8.49 24.56
N MET A 490 37.71 -9.02 23.55
CA MET A 490 37.53 -10.40 23.12
C MET A 490 37.79 -11.42 24.23
N LYS A 491 38.71 -11.10 25.16
CA LYS A 491 38.96 -11.92 26.36
C LYS A 491 37.72 -11.99 27.26
N ALA A 492 37.06 -10.85 27.50
CA ALA A 492 35.83 -10.82 28.30
C ALA A 492 34.71 -11.58 27.60
N LEU A 493 34.49 -11.35 26.30
CA LEU A 493 33.45 -12.07 25.54
C LEU A 493 33.71 -13.58 25.51
N SER A 494 34.96 -14.01 25.34
CA SER A 494 35.32 -15.43 25.34
C SER A 494 35.07 -16.07 26.71
N ARG A 495 35.45 -15.40 27.80
CA ARG A 495 35.13 -15.83 29.17
C ARG A 495 33.62 -16.03 29.33
N GLU A 496 32.81 -15.08 28.88
CA GLU A 496 31.35 -15.18 28.99
C GLU A 496 30.76 -16.31 28.13
N ILE A 497 31.23 -16.48 26.88
CA ILE A 497 30.77 -17.57 26.02
C ILE A 497 31.07 -18.93 26.64
N GLN A 498 32.24 -19.10 27.26
CA GLN A 498 32.63 -20.36 27.91
C GLN A 498 31.76 -20.73 29.13
N LYS A 499 30.99 -19.79 29.69
CA LYS A 499 30.01 -20.11 30.74
C LYS A 499 28.81 -20.91 30.21
N LEU A 500 28.54 -20.83 28.90
CA LEU A 500 27.42 -21.55 28.32
C LEU A 500 27.65 -23.07 28.43
N PRO A 501 26.65 -23.85 28.86
CA PRO A 501 26.79 -25.28 28.98
C PRO A 501 26.96 -25.93 27.59
N ARG A 502 27.75 -27.01 27.55
CA ARG A 502 27.85 -27.85 26.35
C ARG A 502 26.50 -28.55 26.08
N TYR A 503 26.03 -28.52 24.85
CA TYR A 503 24.88 -29.33 24.43
C TYR A 503 25.26 -30.81 24.32
N ASN A 504 24.72 -31.65 25.20
CA ASN A 504 24.87 -33.10 25.12
C ASN A 504 23.76 -33.70 24.25
N VAL A 505 24.08 -34.08 23.02
CA VAL A 505 23.09 -34.54 22.03
C VAL A 505 23.32 -35.97 21.50
N GLY A 506 24.18 -36.75 22.18
CA GLY A 506 24.61 -38.07 21.73
C GLY A 506 25.61 -37.99 20.57
N ALA A 507 26.51 -38.97 20.46
CA ALA A 507 27.42 -39.03 19.32
C ALA A 507 26.63 -39.37 18.04
N ALA A 508 27.00 -38.75 16.91
CA ALA A 508 26.52 -39.20 15.60
C ALA A 508 26.86 -40.70 15.47
N SER A 509 25.86 -41.53 15.15
CA SER A 509 26.08 -42.95 14.93
C SER A 509 27.04 -43.09 13.74
N LYS A 510 28.30 -43.45 14.02
CA LYS A 510 29.29 -43.75 12.98
C LYS A 510 28.83 -45.02 12.25
N CYS A 511 28.02 -44.87 11.21
CA CYS A 511 27.88 -45.94 10.23
C CYS A 511 29.17 -45.98 9.39
N ARG A 512 29.76 -47.18 9.38
CA ARG A 512 31.03 -47.55 8.76
C ARG A 512 31.07 -47.30 7.27
#